data_AF-A0A943BHK3-F1
#
_entry.id   AF-A0A943BHK3-F1
#
_cell.length_a   1.000
_cell.length_b   1.000
_cell.length_c   1.000
_cell.angle_alpha   90.00
_cell.angle_beta   90.00
_cell.angle_gamma   90.00
#
_symmetry.space_group_name_H-M   'P 1'
#
loop_
_entity.id
_entity.type
_entity.pdbx_description
1 polymer ?
#
loop_
_entity_poly.entity_id
_entity_poly.type
_entity_poly.pdbx_seq_one_letter_code
_entity_poly.pdbx_strand_id
1 'polypeptide(L)'
;MQYCKQCKVQVLSPSRRCPLCQGSLEGEPEKEGQMFPDMTRGRSMMSLFWKIFNFFCVAVVVIGVAVNLMIPSRIFWAGFLAAAVLCMWILTAVAIFKRKNLLKNALWEMALVSGFCIFWDVLTGYKGWSLEYGVPVAILLVFPVLTTLVKIMRLPASDYMIYYILACAAGILQLLFWVVGLVEMKVLVILCGAVSALILAGLMIFQGRNFWEELRKKTYM
;
A
#
# COMPACT_ATOMS: atom_id res chain seq x y z
N MET A 1 15.18 -40.90 -5.94
CA MET A 1 14.12 -41.54 -6.76
C MET A 1 13.84 -42.96 -6.29
N GLN A 2 12.57 -43.29 -6.06
CA GLN A 2 12.15 -44.63 -5.63
C GLN A 2 11.59 -45.42 -6.83
N TYR A 3 11.82 -46.74 -6.89
CA TYR A 3 11.33 -47.59 -7.97
C TYR A 3 10.38 -48.67 -7.46
N CYS A 4 9.25 -48.85 -8.16
CA CYS A 4 8.32 -49.94 -7.89
C CYS A 4 8.54 -51.08 -8.88
N LYS A 5 8.98 -52.25 -8.42
CA LYS A 5 9.13 -53.45 -9.27
C LYS A 5 7.81 -53.97 -9.84
N GLN A 6 6.71 -53.85 -9.08
CA GLN A 6 5.39 -54.37 -9.45
C GLN A 6 4.74 -53.54 -10.57
N CYS A 7 4.73 -52.21 -10.43
CA CYS A 7 4.17 -51.31 -11.43
C CYS A 7 5.18 -50.89 -12.51
N LYS A 8 6.47 -51.20 -12.34
CA LYS A 8 7.58 -50.75 -13.19
C LYS A 8 7.62 -49.22 -13.39
N VAL A 9 7.21 -48.46 -12.36
CA VAL A 9 7.20 -47.00 -12.37
C VAL A 9 8.24 -46.44 -11.41
N GLN A 10 8.77 -45.26 -11.76
CA GLN A 10 9.58 -44.44 -10.88
C GLN A 10 8.68 -43.47 -10.12
N VAL A 11 8.78 -43.48 -8.80
CA VAL A 11 8.04 -42.58 -7.90
C VAL A 11 9.01 -41.49 -7.44
N LEU A 12 8.72 -40.25 -7.82
CA LEU A 12 9.49 -39.08 -7.40
C LEU A 12 9.20 -38.70 -5.95
N SER A 13 7.92 -38.78 -5.54
CA SER A 13 7.47 -38.42 -4.19
C SER A 13 8.06 -39.34 -3.11
N PRO A 14 8.41 -38.82 -1.92
CA PRO A 14 8.93 -39.65 -0.84
C PRO A 14 7.74 -40.35 -0.17
N SER A 15 7.34 -41.51 -0.69
CA SER A 15 6.25 -42.31 -0.12
C SER A 15 6.79 -43.63 0.42
N ARG A 16 6.18 -44.15 1.49
CA ARG A 16 6.57 -45.47 2.06
C ARG A 16 6.06 -46.64 1.24
N ARG A 17 5.07 -46.41 0.37
CA ARG A 17 4.43 -47.43 -0.49
C ARG A 17 4.11 -46.82 -1.85
N CYS A 18 4.04 -47.67 -2.87
CA CYS A 18 3.64 -47.27 -4.21
C CYS A 18 2.18 -46.74 -4.19
N PRO A 19 1.88 -45.55 -4.71
CA PRO A 19 0.51 -45.02 -4.73
C PRO A 19 -0.45 -45.81 -5.64
N LEU A 20 0.09 -46.56 -6.61
CA LEU A 20 -0.72 -47.34 -7.57
C LEU A 20 -1.09 -48.73 -7.05
N CYS A 21 -0.10 -49.48 -6.55
CA CYS A 21 -0.29 -50.88 -6.13
C CYS A 21 -0.07 -51.13 -4.64
N GLN A 22 0.28 -50.09 -3.87
CA GLN A 22 0.63 -50.18 -2.45
C GLN A 22 1.79 -51.12 -2.10
N GLY A 23 2.51 -51.62 -3.11
CA GLY A 23 3.70 -52.45 -2.95
C GLY A 23 4.90 -51.69 -2.36
N SER A 24 5.91 -52.46 -1.97
CA SER A 24 7.18 -51.92 -1.49
C SER A 24 7.93 -51.18 -2.60
N LEU A 25 8.59 -50.10 -2.22
CA LEU A 25 9.45 -49.31 -3.07
C LEU A 25 10.91 -49.60 -2.72
N GLU A 26 11.76 -49.73 -3.73
CA GLU A 26 13.21 -49.90 -3.56
C GLU A 26 13.93 -48.59 -3.96
N GLY A 27 14.97 -48.24 -3.21
CA GLY A 27 15.74 -47.01 -3.39
C GLY A 27 15.55 -45.99 -2.28
N GLU A 28 16.50 -45.06 -2.15
CA GLU A 28 16.44 -44.00 -1.15
C GLU A 28 15.39 -42.94 -1.56
N PRO A 29 14.48 -42.55 -0.64
CA PRO A 29 13.57 -41.45 -0.89
C PRO A 29 14.37 -40.16 -1.13
N GLU A 30 13.96 -39.41 -2.15
CA GLU A 30 14.49 -38.07 -2.37
C GLU A 30 14.02 -37.16 -1.23
N LYS A 31 14.92 -36.34 -0.67
CA LYS A 31 14.60 -35.51 0.50
C LYS A 31 13.43 -34.57 0.17
N GLU A 32 12.39 -34.58 1.02
CA GLU A 32 11.15 -33.78 0.88
C GLU A 32 11.39 -32.31 0.51
N GLY A 33 12.51 -31.72 0.94
CA GLY A 33 12.86 -30.31 0.69
C GLY A 33 13.20 -29.94 -0.75
N GLN A 34 13.30 -30.89 -1.70
CA GLN A 34 13.62 -30.58 -3.09
C GLN A 34 12.41 -30.51 -4.03
N MET A 35 11.22 -30.94 -3.59
CA MET A 35 10.04 -31.04 -4.46
C MET A 35 9.24 -29.73 -4.58
N PHE A 36 9.41 -28.83 -3.61
CA PHE A 36 8.76 -27.52 -3.61
C PHE A 36 9.82 -26.42 -3.45
N PRO A 37 9.74 -25.32 -4.23
CA PRO A 37 10.66 -24.21 -4.06
C PRO A 37 10.55 -23.64 -2.64
N ASP A 38 11.70 -23.45 -2.01
CA ASP A 38 11.83 -22.99 -0.63
C ASP A 38 11.31 -21.54 -0.49
N MET A 39 10.05 -21.37 -0.10
CA MET A 39 9.40 -20.05 0.07
C MET A 39 9.88 -19.29 1.32
N THR A 40 10.74 -19.88 2.14
CA THR A 40 11.31 -19.28 3.36
C THR A 40 12.20 -18.07 3.07
N ARG A 41 12.89 -18.05 1.92
CA ARG A 41 13.86 -16.98 1.56
C ARG A 41 13.20 -15.62 1.32
N GLY A 42 11.98 -15.58 0.78
CA GLY A 42 11.23 -14.33 0.56
C GLY A 42 10.69 -13.69 1.85
N ARG A 43 10.43 -14.50 2.89
CA ARG A 43 9.91 -14.02 4.18
C ARG A 43 11.02 -13.46 5.08
N SER A 44 12.27 -13.90 4.93
CA SER A 44 13.38 -13.42 5.75
C SER A 44 13.83 -11.99 5.36
N MET A 45 13.88 -11.65 4.07
CA MET A 45 14.29 -10.31 3.62
C MET A 45 13.35 -9.19 4.11
N MET A 46 12.04 -9.43 4.05
CA MET A 46 11.05 -8.47 4.55
C MET A 46 11.11 -8.33 6.08
N SER A 47 11.35 -9.42 6.80
CA SER A 47 11.49 -9.35 8.27
C SER A 47 12.81 -8.69 8.69
N LEU A 48 13.88 -8.84 7.90
CA LEU A 48 15.14 -8.12 8.08
C LEU A 48 14.95 -6.62 7.84
N PHE A 49 14.30 -6.23 6.74
CA PHE A 49 13.98 -4.82 6.45
C PHE A 49 13.19 -4.19 7.61
N TRP A 50 12.16 -4.88 8.10
CA TRP A 50 11.35 -4.38 9.21
C TRP A 50 12.16 -4.21 10.50
N LYS A 51 13.08 -5.13 10.80
CA LYS A 51 13.99 -5.01 11.95
C LYS A 51 14.92 -3.80 11.82
N ILE A 52 15.53 -3.61 10.65
CA ILE A 52 16.44 -2.48 10.38
C ILE A 52 15.67 -1.16 10.46
N PHE A 53 14.50 -1.07 9.84
CA PHE A 53 13.64 0.12 9.84
C PHE A 53 13.25 0.53 11.27
N ASN A 54 12.78 -0.42 12.09
CA ASN A 54 12.44 -0.15 13.48
C ASN A 54 13.65 0.32 14.29
N PHE A 55 14.80 -0.34 14.14
CA PHE A 55 16.03 0.08 14.82
C PHE A 55 16.44 1.50 14.43
N PHE A 56 16.35 1.84 13.14
CA PHE A 56 16.66 3.17 12.65
C PHE A 56 15.71 4.24 13.21
N CYS A 57 14.40 3.99 13.22
CA CYS A 57 13.42 4.91 13.82
C CYS A 57 13.74 5.18 15.29
N VAL A 58 14.01 4.12 16.07
CA VAL A 58 14.38 4.24 17.49
C VAL A 58 15.69 5.01 17.64
N ALA A 59 16.70 4.72 16.83
CA ALA A 59 17.99 5.41 16.87
C ALA A 59 17.85 6.92 16.62
N VAL A 60 17.06 7.33 15.62
CA VAL A 60 16.81 8.76 15.32
C VAL A 60 16.16 9.47 16.51
N VAL A 61 15.17 8.84 17.16
CA VAL A 61 14.50 9.41 18.34
C VAL A 61 15.47 9.52 19.51
N VAL A 62 16.25 8.47 19.80
CA VAL A 62 17.21 8.46 20.91
C VAL A 62 18.30 9.52 20.71
N ILE A 63 18.87 9.61 19.51
CA ILE A 63 19.88 10.62 19.17
C ILE A 63 19.28 12.03 19.30
N GLY A 64 18.07 12.25 18.77
CA GLY A 64 17.40 13.55 18.86
C GLY A 64 17.12 13.98 20.29
N VAL A 65 16.69 13.06 21.16
CA VAL A 65 16.51 13.33 22.59
C VAL A 65 17.85 13.64 23.26
N ALA A 66 18.90 12.85 22.98
CA ALA A 66 20.23 13.09 23.54
C ALA A 66 20.77 14.47 23.16
N VAL A 67 20.64 14.88 21.90
CA VAL A 67 21.05 16.21 21.40
C VAL A 67 20.26 17.32 22.11
N ASN A 68 18.95 17.13 22.30
CA ASN A 68 18.13 18.10 23.01
C ASN A 68 18.48 18.23 24.51
N LEU A 69 19.03 17.18 25.13
CA LEU A 69 19.53 17.25 26.50
C LEU A 69 20.91 17.92 26.58
N MET A 70 21.74 17.77 25.55
CA MET A 70 23.07 18.39 25.48
C MET A 70 23.02 19.89 25.14
N ILE A 71 22.08 20.30 24.29
CA ILE A 71 21.95 21.69 23.86
C ILE A 71 20.78 22.32 24.62
N PRO A 72 21.01 23.28 25.53
CA PRO A 72 19.93 23.94 26.26
C PRO A 72 19.05 24.72 25.27
N SER A 73 17.96 24.08 24.85
CA SER A 73 16.98 24.63 23.92
C SER A 73 15.76 25.12 24.71
N ARG A 74 15.24 26.28 24.34
CA ARG A 74 14.05 26.88 24.98
C ARG A 74 12.74 26.15 24.61
N ILE A 75 12.78 25.28 23.60
CA ILE A 75 11.65 24.57 23.01
C ILE A 75 12.03 23.10 22.90
N PHE A 76 11.12 22.18 23.22
CA PHE A 76 11.34 20.73 23.15
C PHE A 76 11.28 20.22 21.69
N TRP A 77 12.29 20.53 20.88
CA TRP A 77 12.38 20.15 19.47
C TRP A 77 12.42 18.62 19.25
N ALA A 78 12.98 17.88 20.22
CA ALA A 78 12.99 16.41 20.18
C ALA A 78 11.57 15.81 20.13
N GLY A 79 10.57 16.48 20.72
CA GLY A 79 9.18 16.04 20.65
C GLY A 79 8.61 16.12 19.23
N PHE A 80 8.89 17.19 18.50
CA PHE A 80 8.50 17.33 17.09
C PHE A 80 9.18 16.28 16.22
N LEU A 81 10.47 16.02 16.45
CA LEU A 81 11.20 14.97 15.76
C LEU A 81 10.58 13.59 16.04
N ALA A 82 10.29 13.27 17.30
CA ALA A 82 9.69 12.00 17.68
C ALA A 82 8.30 11.81 17.06
N ALA A 83 7.47 12.86 17.03
CA ALA A 83 6.18 12.85 16.37
C ALA A 83 6.30 12.63 14.86
N ALA A 84 7.25 13.29 14.19
CA ALA A 84 7.50 13.08 12.76
C ALA A 84 7.97 11.65 12.44
N VAL A 85 8.87 11.10 13.26
CA VAL A 85 9.30 9.70 13.14
C VAL A 85 8.13 8.74 13.35
N LEU A 86 7.26 9.02 14.33
CA LEU A 86 6.06 8.22 14.56
C LEU A 86 5.10 8.24 13.37
N CYS A 87 4.85 9.41 12.77
CA CYS A 87 4.02 9.54 11.56
C CYS A 87 4.60 8.70 10.41
N MET A 88 5.90 8.84 10.13
CA MET A 88 6.59 8.06 9.09
C MET A 88 6.55 6.56 9.38
N TRP A 89 6.68 6.16 10.64
CA TRP A 89 6.56 4.78 11.07
C TRP A 89 5.17 4.21 10.81
N ILE A 90 4.12 4.97 11.16
CA ILE A 90 2.72 4.56 10.92
C ILE A 90 2.44 4.43 9.42
N LEU A 91 2.84 5.41 8.60
CA LEU A 91 2.69 5.35 7.14
C LEU A 91 3.34 4.09 6.57
N THR A 92 4.61 3.86 6.90
CA THR A 92 5.35 2.69 6.44
C THR A 92 4.75 1.37 6.95
N ALA A 93 4.29 1.33 8.20
CA ALA A 93 3.64 0.17 8.79
C ALA A 93 2.37 -0.18 8.01
N VAL A 94 1.48 0.79 7.78
CA VAL A 94 0.23 0.57 7.05
C VAL A 94 0.54 0.11 5.62
N ALA A 95 1.50 0.75 4.94
CA ALA A 95 1.92 0.39 3.61
C ALA A 95 2.37 -1.09 3.51
N ILE A 96 3.07 -1.61 4.52
CA ILE A 96 3.56 -2.99 4.55
C ILE A 96 2.47 -3.97 4.99
N PHE A 97 1.71 -3.67 6.04
CA PHE A 97 0.69 -4.57 6.58
C PHE A 97 -0.50 -4.73 5.64
N LYS A 98 -0.91 -3.67 4.92
CA LYS A 98 -2.03 -3.70 3.97
C LYS A 98 -1.63 -4.07 2.54
N ARG A 99 -0.39 -4.53 2.29
CA ARG A 99 0.13 -4.92 0.97
C ARG A 99 -0.68 -5.99 0.22
N LYS A 100 -1.58 -6.72 0.89
CA LYS A 100 -2.43 -7.74 0.25
C LYS A 100 -3.30 -7.17 -0.87
N ASN A 101 -3.77 -5.93 -0.71
CA ASN A 101 -4.54 -5.22 -1.74
C ASN A 101 -3.84 -3.89 -2.05
N LEU A 102 -2.94 -3.91 -3.05
CA LEU A 102 -2.09 -2.76 -3.37
C LEU A 102 -2.89 -1.49 -3.75
N LEU A 103 -4.01 -1.64 -4.46
CA LEU A 103 -4.89 -0.52 -4.81
C LEU A 103 -5.55 0.10 -3.56
N LYS A 104 -6.08 -0.76 -2.67
CA LYS A 104 -6.67 -0.32 -1.40
C LYS A 104 -5.62 0.32 -0.50
N ASN A 105 -4.40 -0.20 -0.53
CA ASN A 105 -3.27 0.35 0.21
C ASN A 105 -2.93 1.76 -0.27
N ALA A 106 -2.87 2.01 -1.58
CA ALA A 106 -2.63 3.34 -2.13
C ALA A 106 -3.66 4.38 -1.67
N LEU A 107 -4.95 4.00 -1.59
CA LEU A 107 -5.99 4.90 -1.07
C LEU A 107 -5.88 5.14 0.44
N TRP A 108 -5.57 4.09 1.22
CA TRP A 108 -5.31 4.26 2.65
C TRP A 108 -4.11 5.15 2.90
N GLU A 109 -3.05 5.01 2.09
CA GLU A 109 -1.86 5.84 2.18
C GLU A 109 -2.19 7.31 1.88
N MET A 110 -2.92 7.57 0.79
CA MET A 110 -3.40 8.92 0.46
C MET A 110 -4.22 9.53 1.61
N ALA A 111 -5.14 8.75 2.20
CA ALA A 111 -5.97 9.22 3.31
C ALA A 111 -5.14 9.49 4.58
N LEU A 112 -4.15 8.64 4.88
CA LEU A 112 -3.27 8.83 6.04
C LEU A 112 -2.36 10.04 5.88
N VAL A 113 -1.73 10.21 4.70
CA VAL A 113 -0.90 11.39 4.42
C VAL A 113 -1.74 12.66 4.55
N SER A 114 -2.95 12.67 3.97
CA SER A 114 -3.88 13.80 4.10
C SER A 114 -4.26 14.08 5.55
N GLY A 115 -4.56 13.04 6.33
CA GLY A 115 -4.88 13.15 7.75
C GLY A 115 -3.71 13.69 8.59
N PHE A 116 -2.48 13.24 8.31
CA PHE A 116 -1.29 13.77 8.98
C PHE A 116 -1.02 15.23 8.62
N CYS A 117 -1.22 15.63 7.36
CA CYS A 117 -1.12 17.04 6.97
C CYS A 117 -2.10 17.91 7.78
N ILE A 118 -3.37 17.51 7.88
CA ILE A 118 -4.39 18.23 8.65
C ILE A 118 -4.03 18.25 10.15
N PHE A 119 -3.61 17.10 10.69
CA PHE A 119 -3.19 17.00 12.09
C PHE A 119 -2.07 17.98 12.43
N TRP A 120 -1.04 18.06 11.59
CA TRP A 120 0.08 18.98 11.78
C TRP A 120 -0.31 20.45 11.56
N ASP A 121 -1.20 20.73 10.63
CA ASP A 121 -1.73 22.09 10.43
C ASP A 121 -2.47 22.57 11.67
N VAL A 122 -3.36 21.75 12.23
CA VAL A 122 -4.07 22.06 13.49
C VAL A 122 -3.10 22.24 14.65
N LEU A 123 -2.10 21.35 14.81
CA LEU A 123 -1.10 21.48 15.88
C LEU A 123 -0.24 22.74 15.76
N THR A 124 -0.02 23.26 14.55
CA THR A 124 0.83 24.44 14.30
C THR A 124 0.04 25.75 14.24
N GLY A 125 -1.25 25.72 14.60
CA GLY A 125 -2.11 26.90 14.71
C GLY A 125 -3.03 27.14 13.51
N TYR A 126 -3.33 26.11 12.72
CA TYR A 126 -4.23 26.11 11.56
C TYR A 126 -3.97 27.26 10.59
N LYS A 127 -2.88 27.12 9.82
CA LYS A 127 -2.44 28.09 8.82
C LYS A 127 -3.05 27.83 7.44
N GLY A 128 -3.83 26.77 7.28
CA GLY A 128 -4.50 26.39 6.03
C GLY A 128 -3.61 25.66 5.02
N TRP A 129 -2.32 25.49 5.31
CA TRP A 129 -1.37 24.88 4.36
C TRP A 129 -1.73 23.42 4.02
N SER A 130 -2.39 22.70 4.93
CA SER A 130 -2.78 21.31 4.67
C SER A 130 -3.80 21.19 3.56
N LEU A 131 -4.83 22.05 3.55
CA LEU A 131 -5.89 22.04 2.56
C LEU A 131 -5.43 22.65 1.23
N GLU A 132 -4.49 23.59 1.27
CA GLU A 132 -3.93 24.26 0.10
C GLU A 132 -2.86 23.46 -0.64
N TYR A 133 -2.02 22.71 0.09
CA TYR A 133 -0.85 22.01 -0.46
C TYR A 133 -0.82 20.53 -0.11
N GLY A 134 -0.94 20.19 1.18
CA GLY A 134 -0.73 18.83 1.67
C GLY A 134 -1.70 17.82 1.04
N VAL A 135 -3.00 18.05 1.20
CA VAL A 135 -4.05 17.16 0.70
C VAL A 135 -4.11 17.14 -0.84
N PRO A 136 -4.03 18.29 -1.58
CA PRO A 136 -4.05 18.26 -3.04
C PRO A 136 -2.86 17.49 -3.64
N VAL A 137 -1.67 17.65 -3.07
CA VAL A 137 -0.48 16.90 -3.51
C VAL A 137 -0.66 15.41 -3.24
N ALA A 138 -1.18 15.03 -2.06
CA ALA A 138 -1.41 13.63 -1.73
C ALA A 138 -2.37 12.94 -2.73
N ILE A 139 -3.45 13.64 -3.13
CA ILE A 139 -4.40 13.14 -4.13
C ILE A 139 -3.74 13.07 -5.51
N LEU A 140 -3.03 14.11 -5.95
CA LEU A 140 -2.34 14.11 -7.24
C LEU A 140 -1.32 12.96 -7.36
N LEU A 141 -0.62 12.62 -6.28
CA LEU A 141 0.34 11.52 -6.24
C LEU A 141 -0.33 10.14 -6.28
N VAL A 142 -1.59 9.99 -5.85
CA VAL A 142 -2.26 8.69 -5.87
C VAL A 142 -2.55 8.22 -7.30
N PHE A 143 -2.85 9.13 -8.23
CA PHE A 143 -3.16 8.79 -9.61
C PHE A 143 -2.02 8.06 -10.33
N PRO A 144 -0.77 8.59 -10.42
CA PRO A 144 0.32 7.87 -11.07
C PRO A 144 0.67 6.57 -10.34
N VAL A 145 0.50 6.49 -9.02
CA VAL A 145 0.67 5.24 -8.25
C VAL A 145 -0.36 4.20 -8.70
N LEU A 146 -1.65 4.55 -8.72
CA LEU A 146 -2.70 3.66 -9.19
C LEU A 146 -2.48 3.25 -10.66
N THR A 147 -2.08 4.18 -11.53
CA THR A 147 -1.81 3.88 -12.95
C THR A 147 -0.65 2.91 -13.11
N THR A 148 0.43 3.12 -12.36
CA THR A 148 1.60 2.25 -12.38
C THR A 148 1.25 0.85 -11.85
N LEU A 149 0.51 0.76 -10.74
CA LEU A 149 0.06 -0.51 -10.17
C LEU A 149 -0.83 -1.29 -11.14
N VAL A 150 -1.83 -0.64 -11.76
CA VAL A 150 -2.71 -1.27 -12.74
C VAL A 150 -1.92 -1.78 -13.95
N LYS A 151 -0.95 -1.01 -14.45
CA LYS A 151 -0.13 -1.39 -15.60
C LYS A 151 0.81 -2.57 -15.30
N ILE A 152 1.45 -2.57 -14.13
CA ILE A 152 2.36 -3.64 -13.71
C ILE A 152 1.57 -4.94 -13.42
N MET A 153 0.45 -4.82 -12.72
CA MET A 153 -0.36 -5.98 -12.30
C MET A 153 -1.33 -6.46 -13.38
N ARG A 154 -1.48 -5.71 -14.49
CA ARG A 154 -2.40 -6.02 -15.60
C ARG A 154 -3.83 -6.34 -15.12
N LEU A 155 -4.34 -5.52 -14.20
CA LEU A 155 -5.62 -5.76 -13.55
C LEU A 155 -6.80 -5.51 -14.51
N PRO A 156 -7.86 -6.35 -14.45
CA PRO A 156 -9.09 -6.09 -15.19
C PRO A 156 -9.76 -4.81 -14.67
N ALA A 157 -10.60 -4.24 -15.52
CA ALA A 157 -11.21 -2.94 -15.27
C ALA A 157 -12.11 -2.92 -14.01
N SER A 158 -12.76 -4.04 -13.71
CA SER A 158 -13.56 -4.27 -12.51
C SER A 158 -12.80 -3.98 -11.20
N ASP A 159 -11.52 -4.32 -11.19
CA ASP A 159 -10.76 -4.36 -9.94
C ASP A 159 -10.17 -3.01 -9.57
N TYR A 160 -10.02 -2.08 -10.52
CA TYR A 160 -9.41 -0.77 -10.24
C TYR A 160 -10.37 0.42 -10.36
N MET A 161 -11.50 0.29 -11.07
CA MET A 161 -12.42 1.41 -11.32
C MET A 161 -12.89 2.10 -10.03
N ILE A 162 -13.35 1.32 -9.05
CA ILE A 162 -13.84 1.87 -7.78
C ILE A 162 -12.76 2.68 -7.06
N TYR A 163 -11.49 2.31 -7.21
CA TYR A 163 -10.37 2.99 -6.54
C TYR A 163 -10.07 4.34 -7.18
N TYR A 164 -10.12 4.41 -8.52
CA TYR A 164 -10.01 5.69 -9.22
C TYR A 164 -11.20 6.61 -8.93
N ILE A 165 -12.42 6.08 -8.90
CA ILE A 165 -13.60 6.87 -8.58
C ILE A 165 -13.47 7.48 -7.19
N LEU A 166 -13.00 6.72 -6.20
CA LEU A 166 -12.79 7.23 -4.84
C LEU A 166 -11.70 8.32 -4.81
N ALA A 167 -10.60 8.15 -5.55
CA ALA A 167 -9.56 9.16 -5.68
C ALA A 167 -10.09 10.44 -6.37
N CYS A 168 -10.85 10.30 -7.46
CA CYS A 168 -11.48 11.42 -8.14
C CYS A 168 -12.50 12.14 -7.26
N ALA A 169 -13.29 11.40 -6.47
CA ALA A 169 -14.23 11.98 -5.52
C ALA A 169 -13.50 12.83 -4.46
N ALA A 170 -12.35 12.36 -3.97
CA ALA A 170 -11.51 13.14 -3.06
C ALA A 170 -10.99 14.44 -3.72
N GLY A 171 -10.54 14.37 -4.98
CA GLY A 171 -10.08 15.56 -5.70
C GLY A 171 -11.21 16.56 -6.02
N ILE A 172 -12.41 16.09 -6.35
CA ILE A 172 -13.59 16.95 -6.53
C ILE A 172 -14.03 17.56 -5.19
N LEU A 173 -13.95 16.80 -4.09
CA LEU A 173 -14.24 17.33 -2.76
C LEU A 173 -13.35 18.52 -2.40
N GLN A 174 -12.09 18.54 -2.85
CA GLN A 174 -11.24 19.72 -2.65
C GLN A 174 -11.69 20.94 -3.42
N LEU A 175 -12.23 20.77 -4.64
CA LEU A 175 -12.83 21.90 -5.37
C LEU A 175 -13.99 22.49 -4.58
N LEU A 176 -14.78 21.66 -3.89
CA LEU A 176 -15.85 22.15 -3.02
C LEU A 176 -15.30 23.00 -1.87
N PHE A 177 -14.19 22.60 -1.24
CA PHE A 177 -13.55 23.43 -0.20
C PHE A 177 -13.10 24.80 -0.73
N TRP A 178 -12.64 24.86 -1.99
CA TRP A 178 -12.35 26.13 -2.64
C TRP A 178 -13.61 26.99 -2.86
N VAL A 179 -14.72 26.40 -3.35
CA VAL A 179 -15.98 27.14 -3.57
C VAL A 179 -16.56 27.69 -2.26
N VAL A 180 -16.40 26.96 -1.16
CA VAL A 180 -16.83 27.38 0.18
C VAL A 180 -15.93 28.50 0.75
N GLY A 181 -14.78 28.79 0.13
CA GLY A 181 -13.86 29.83 0.56
C GLY A 181 -12.94 29.41 1.71
N LEU A 182 -12.74 28.11 1.93
CA LEU A 182 -11.85 27.57 2.96
C LEU A 182 -10.36 27.56 2.54
N VAL A 183 -10.07 27.94 1.29
CA VAL A 183 -8.75 27.82 0.64
C VAL A 183 -8.47 29.11 -0.12
N GLU A 184 -7.36 29.80 0.19
CA GLU A 184 -6.94 31.04 -0.47
C GLU A 184 -6.10 30.75 -1.73
N MET A 185 -5.19 29.77 -1.65
CA MET A 185 -4.30 29.40 -2.75
C MET A 185 -4.93 28.45 -3.77
N LYS A 186 -5.14 28.95 -4.98
CA LYS A 186 -6.08 28.35 -5.96
C LYS A 186 -5.44 27.31 -6.88
N VAL A 187 -4.14 27.41 -7.17
CA VAL A 187 -3.51 26.69 -8.30
C VAL A 187 -3.56 25.18 -8.10
N LEU A 188 -3.11 24.68 -6.94
CA LEU A 188 -3.01 23.24 -6.66
C LEU A 188 -4.38 22.57 -6.52
N VAL A 189 -5.33 23.24 -5.86
CA VAL A 189 -6.70 22.73 -5.68
C VAL A 189 -7.43 22.66 -7.03
N ILE A 190 -7.33 23.69 -7.86
CA ILE A 190 -7.91 23.69 -9.21
C ILE A 190 -7.26 22.60 -10.07
N LEU A 191 -5.92 22.48 -10.04
CA LEU A 191 -5.21 21.46 -10.79
C LEU A 191 -5.64 20.04 -10.37
N CYS A 192 -5.70 19.77 -9.06
CA CYS A 192 -6.14 18.49 -8.51
C CYS A 192 -7.56 18.15 -8.95
N GLY A 193 -8.48 19.12 -8.87
CA GLY A 193 -9.83 18.96 -9.34
C GLY A 193 -9.94 18.72 -10.85
N ALA A 194 -9.19 19.47 -11.66
CA ALA A 194 -9.16 19.32 -13.12
C ALA A 194 -8.63 17.94 -13.54
N VAL A 195 -7.52 17.48 -12.95
CA VAL A 195 -6.98 16.14 -13.19
C VAL A 195 -7.99 15.06 -12.79
N SER A 196 -8.63 15.21 -11.63
CA SER A 196 -9.66 14.27 -11.17
C SER A 196 -10.86 14.20 -12.11
N ALA A 197 -11.32 15.35 -12.62
CA ALA A 197 -12.41 15.43 -13.58
C ALA A 197 -12.03 14.79 -14.93
N LEU A 198 -10.82 15.04 -15.44
CA LEU A 198 -10.33 14.43 -16.68
C LEU A 198 -10.21 12.91 -16.57
N ILE A 199 -9.67 12.41 -15.46
CA ILE A 199 -9.56 10.97 -15.21
C ILE A 199 -10.94 10.33 -15.08
N LEU A 200 -11.87 10.99 -14.38
CA LEU A 200 -13.24 10.51 -14.24
C LEU A 200 -13.95 10.47 -15.61
N ALA A 201 -13.81 11.51 -16.43
CA ALA A 201 -14.36 11.55 -17.78
C ALA A 201 -13.76 10.45 -18.67
N GLY A 202 -12.43 10.25 -18.60
CA GLY A 202 -11.76 9.15 -19.29
C GLY A 202 -12.30 7.78 -18.89
N LEU A 203 -12.48 7.54 -17.59
CA LEU A 203 -13.08 6.31 -17.08
C LEU A 203 -14.50 6.10 -17.61
N MET A 204 -15.34 7.14 -17.61
CA MET A 204 -16.71 7.04 -18.13
C MET A 204 -16.75 6.72 -19.62
N ILE A 205 -15.89 7.36 -20.43
CA ILE A 205 -15.87 7.19 -21.89
C ILE A 205 -15.35 5.79 -22.27
N PHE A 206 -14.22 5.37 -21.69
CA PHE A 206 -13.57 4.11 -22.08
C PHE A 206 -14.15 2.87 -21.39
N GLN A 207 -14.70 3.02 -20.19
CA GLN A 207 -15.07 1.91 -19.32
C GLN A 207 -16.53 1.96 -18.83
N GLY A 208 -17.34 2.90 -19.33
CA GLY A 208 -18.72 3.13 -18.87
C GLY A 208 -19.64 1.91 -18.92
N ARG A 209 -19.45 0.98 -19.89
CA ARG A 209 -20.26 -0.25 -19.98
C ARG A 209 -20.00 -1.20 -18.82
N ASN A 210 -18.73 -1.41 -18.48
CA ASN A 210 -18.30 -2.25 -17.35
C ASN A 210 -18.74 -1.64 -16.01
N PHE A 211 -18.69 -0.31 -15.88
CA PHE A 211 -19.17 0.41 -14.69
C PHE A 211 -20.66 0.19 -14.43
N TRP A 212 -21.49 0.29 -15.48
CA TRP A 212 -22.93 0.04 -15.36
C TRP A 212 -23.24 -1.41 -14.97
N GLU A 213 -22.50 -2.38 -15.50
CA GLU A 213 -22.66 -3.79 -15.14
C GLU A 213 -22.26 -4.09 -13.69
N GLU A 214 -21.22 -3.43 -13.16
CA GLU A 214 -20.80 -3.59 -11.76
C GLU A 214 -21.74 -2.93 -10.75
N LEU A 215 -22.20 -1.70 -11.03
CA LEU A 215 -23.21 -1.05 -10.20
C LEU A 215 -24.47 -1.90 -10.15
N ARG A 216 -24.91 -2.39 -11.31
CA ARG A 216 -26.10 -3.22 -11.44
C ARG A 216 -26.00 -4.52 -10.64
N LYS A 217 -24.84 -5.17 -10.65
CA LYS A 217 -24.60 -6.39 -9.84
C LYS A 217 -24.67 -6.13 -8.32
N LYS A 218 -24.24 -4.97 -7.85
CA LYS A 218 -24.24 -4.63 -6.41
C LYS A 218 -25.58 -4.08 -5.90
N THR A 219 -26.41 -3.51 -6.76
CA THR A 219 -27.73 -2.98 -6.38
C THR A 219 -28.83 -4.05 -6.34
N TYR A 220 -28.60 -5.23 -6.91
CA TYR A 220 -29.56 -6.35 -6.91
C TYR A 220 -29.22 -7.44 -5.87
N MET A 221 -28.37 -7.11 -4.90
CA MET A 221 -28.07 -7.94 -3.73
C MET A 221 -28.48 -7.17 -2.48
#